data_AF-A0A959B6E5-F1
#
_entry.id   AF-A0A959B6E5-F1
#
_cell.length_a   1.000
_cell.length_b   1.000
_cell.length_c   1.000
_cell.angle_alpha   90.00
_cell.angle_beta   90.00
_cell.angle_gamma   90.00
#
_symmetry.space_group_name_H-M   'P 1'
#
loop_
_entity.id
_entity.type
_entity.pdbx_description
1 polymer ?
#
loop_
_entity_poly.entity_id
_entity_poly.type
_entity_poly.pdbx_seq_one_letter_code
_entity_poly.pdbx_strand_id
1 'polypeptide(L)'
;MKFRFVDEALIEGKLLSSENPGLLGSDQLEDDGNIDKLFGSEEALLEYALKNKKARHYKQLRFLAEKHQGSILKLRFVLNPFAFLFLLEGKELFHIVLETFNTEEATYVWHLEKNRELLPENLTAIDEDLATIRNKGRQAFLAAPPKNFSRWFFSFLFQTNPP
;
A
#
# COMPACT_ATOMS: atom_id res chain seq x y z
N MET A 1 26.21 -13.31 -7.06
CA MET A 1 25.02 -12.87 -7.81
C MET A 1 23.78 -13.52 -7.18
N LYS A 2 23.03 -12.79 -6.33
CA LYS A 2 21.78 -13.29 -5.70
C LYS A 2 20.54 -12.41 -5.99
N PHE A 3 20.74 -11.22 -6.55
CA PHE A 3 19.70 -10.18 -6.63
C PHE A 3 18.71 -10.35 -7.79
N ARG A 4 19.12 -10.93 -8.93
CA ARG A 4 18.24 -11.12 -10.10
C ARG A 4 17.03 -12.02 -9.84
N PHE A 5 17.15 -12.98 -8.93
CA PHE A 5 16.06 -13.93 -8.63
C PHE A 5 14.96 -13.29 -7.76
N VAL A 6 15.34 -12.33 -6.91
CA VAL A 6 14.41 -11.59 -6.06
C VAL A 6 13.58 -10.62 -6.91
N ASP A 7 14.19 -9.99 -7.93
CA ASP A 7 13.49 -9.13 -8.88
C ASP A 7 12.31 -9.84 -9.55
N GLU A 8 12.54 -11.03 -10.12
CA GLU A 8 11.49 -11.76 -10.81
C GLU A 8 10.45 -12.32 -9.82
N ALA A 9 10.87 -12.81 -8.65
CA ALA A 9 9.94 -13.40 -7.69
C ALA A 9 9.04 -12.38 -6.95
N LEU A 10 9.52 -11.15 -6.74
CA LEU A 10 8.73 -10.06 -6.14
C LEU A 10 7.81 -9.40 -7.17
N ILE A 11 8.25 -9.30 -8.43
CA ILE A 11 7.46 -8.79 -9.55
C ILE A 11 6.40 -9.81 -10.01
N GLU A 12 6.69 -11.11 -9.96
CA GLU A 12 5.76 -12.21 -10.31
C GLU A 12 4.89 -12.67 -9.13
N GLY A 13 5.03 -12.09 -7.93
CA GLY A 13 4.28 -12.51 -6.73
C GLY A 13 4.62 -13.92 -6.22
N LYS A 14 5.64 -14.58 -6.79
CA LYS A 14 6.07 -15.95 -6.47
C LYS A 14 6.86 -16.10 -5.17
N LEU A 15 7.48 -15.03 -4.67
CA LEU A 15 8.15 -15.07 -3.36
C LEU A 15 7.15 -15.00 -2.19
N LEU A 16 5.88 -14.69 -2.48
CA LEU A 16 4.90 -14.20 -1.52
C LEU A 16 3.72 -15.18 -1.33
N SER A 17 3.83 -16.39 -1.90
CA SER A 17 2.93 -17.51 -1.64
C SER A 17 3.33 -18.21 -0.33
N SER A 18 3.22 -17.49 0.80
CA SER A 18 2.99 -18.13 2.10
C SER A 18 1.49 -18.22 2.32
N GLU A 19 1.03 -19.33 2.90
CA GLU A 19 -0.38 -19.69 3.07
C GLU A 19 -1.15 -18.78 4.06
N ASN A 20 -0.53 -17.72 4.59
CA ASN A 20 -1.18 -16.68 5.40
C ASN A 20 -0.69 -15.25 5.07
N PRO A 21 -1.30 -14.56 4.07
CA PRO A 21 -0.95 -13.19 3.70
C PRO A 21 -1.73 -12.18 4.56
N GLY A 22 -1.47 -12.20 5.87
CA GLY A 22 -1.91 -11.17 6.81
C GLY A 22 -1.37 -9.79 6.41
N LEU A 23 -2.03 -8.72 6.84
CA LEU A 23 -1.41 -7.39 6.85
C LEU A 23 -0.16 -7.47 7.70
N LEU A 24 1.00 -7.43 7.06
CA LEU A 24 2.29 -7.54 7.72
C LEU A 24 2.60 -6.19 8.37
N GLY A 25 2.06 -5.97 9.56
CA GLY A 25 2.68 -5.10 10.55
C GLY A 25 3.89 -5.81 11.16
N SER A 26 4.87 -5.05 11.62
CA SER A 26 6.13 -5.52 12.22
C SER A 26 6.01 -6.60 13.30
N ASP A 27 4.81 -6.79 13.86
CA ASP A 27 4.56 -7.69 14.99
C ASP A 27 4.29 -9.15 14.56
N GLN A 28 4.26 -9.45 13.25
CA GLN A 28 4.09 -10.82 12.73
C GLN A 28 5.31 -11.36 11.96
N LEU A 29 6.45 -10.64 11.97
CA LEU A 29 7.64 -10.93 11.17
C LEU A 29 8.68 -11.84 11.85
N GLU A 30 8.29 -12.80 12.68
CA GLU A 30 9.30 -13.69 13.28
C GLU A 30 9.59 -14.98 12.50
N ASP A 31 8.72 -15.48 11.61
CA ASP A 31 8.95 -16.82 11.03
C ASP A 31 8.91 -16.98 9.50
N ASP A 32 8.22 -16.15 8.72
CA ASP A 32 8.11 -16.39 7.27
C ASP A 32 8.81 -15.29 6.43
N GLY A 33 10.11 -15.45 6.19
CA GLY A 33 10.73 -14.94 4.95
C GLY A 33 11.19 -13.47 4.90
N ASN A 34 11.83 -12.95 5.94
CA ASN A 34 13.01 -12.06 5.84
C ASN A 34 12.96 -10.82 4.91
N ILE A 35 11.85 -10.09 4.82
CA ILE A 35 11.87 -8.77 4.15
C ILE A 35 12.86 -7.82 4.86
N ASP A 36 12.92 -7.86 6.19
CA ASP A 36 13.92 -7.11 6.98
C ASP A 36 15.37 -7.53 6.71
N LYS A 37 15.64 -8.81 6.42
CA LYS A 37 17.00 -9.24 6.04
C LYS A 37 17.32 -8.98 4.56
N LEU A 38 16.32 -8.82 3.69
CA LEU A 38 16.51 -8.56 2.26
C LEU A 38 16.63 -7.07 1.96
N PHE A 39 15.85 -6.23 2.63
CA PHE A 39 15.76 -4.79 2.35
C PHE A 39 16.07 -3.90 3.57
N GLY A 40 16.00 -4.40 4.80
CA GLY A 40 16.33 -3.64 6.01
C GLY A 40 15.22 -2.73 6.54
N SER A 41 14.31 -2.28 5.68
CA SER A 41 13.05 -1.61 6.05
C SER A 41 12.04 -1.58 4.89
N GLU A 42 10.79 -1.27 5.19
CA GLU A 42 9.73 -1.07 4.22
C GLU A 42 10.00 0.14 3.29
N GLU A 43 10.65 1.19 3.79
CA GLU A 43 11.08 2.33 2.96
C GLU A 43 12.16 1.92 1.96
N ALA A 44 13.09 1.06 2.37
CA ALA A 44 14.10 0.53 1.46
C ALA A 44 13.49 -0.36 0.38
N LEU A 45 12.44 -1.14 0.71
CA LEU A 45 11.63 -1.87 -0.26
C LEU A 45 10.94 -0.91 -1.24
N LEU A 46 10.33 0.17 -0.75
CA LEU A 46 9.70 1.16 -1.61
C LEU A 46 10.72 1.85 -2.54
N GLU A 47 11.86 2.28 -2.02
CA GLU A 47 12.95 2.88 -2.81
C GLU A 47 13.46 1.91 -3.87
N TYR A 48 13.61 0.62 -3.52
CA TYR A 48 13.95 -0.43 -4.47
C TYR A 48 12.92 -0.55 -5.59
N ALA A 49 11.64 -0.63 -5.21
CA ALA A 49 10.52 -0.75 -6.14
C ALA A 49 10.42 0.47 -7.07
N LEU A 50 10.68 1.67 -6.55
CA LEU A 50 10.72 2.93 -7.31
C LEU A 50 11.94 3.01 -8.25
N LYS A 51 13.13 2.57 -7.81
CA LYS A 51 14.38 2.63 -8.58
C LYS A 51 14.31 1.83 -9.88
N ASN A 52 13.58 0.72 -9.87
CA ASN A 52 13.40 -0.13 -11.05
C ASN A 52 12.49 0.49 -12.12
N LYS A 53 11.89 1.67 -11.89
CA LYS A 53 11.05 2.46 -12.84
C LYS A 53 9.92 1.71 -13.55
N LYS A 54 9.62 0.48 -13.14
CA LYS A 54 8.52 -0.36 -13.66
C LYS A 54 7.20 -0.09 -12.94
N ALA A 55 7.22 0.71 -11.86
CA ALA A 55 6.02 1.11 -11.15
C ALA A 55 5.15 1.98 -12.06
N ARG A 56 3.95 1.50 -12.38
CA ARG A 56 3.02 2.21 -13.28
C ARG A 56 2.66 3.59 -12.72
N HIS A 57 2.57 3.70 -11.40
CA HIS A 57 2.25 4.92 -10.67
C HIS A 57 3.48 5.55 -9.98
N TYR A 58 4.66 5.48 -10.61
CA TYR A 58 5.92 5.97 -10.03
C TYR A 58 5.83 7.38 -9.42
N LYS A 59 5.26 8.35 -10.15
CA LYS A 59 5.14 9.74 -9.67
C LYS A 59 4.27 9.85 -8.42
N GLN A 60 3.16 9.10 -8.38
CA GLN A 60 2.22 9.09 -7.27
C GLN A 60 2.84 8.43 -6.04
N LEU A 61 3.40 7.23 -6.20
CA LEU A 61 4.08 6.52 -5.12
C LEU A 61 5.23 7.34 -4.53
N ARG A 62 6.03 8.01 -5.38
CA ARG A 62 7.09 8.91 -4.91
C ARG A 62 6.53 10.10 -4.13
N PHE A 63 5.48 10.75 -4.63
CA PHE A 63 4.83 11.85 -3.91
C PHE A 63 4.29 11.39 -2.55
N LEU A 64 3.63 10.23 -2.50
CA LEU A 64 3.11 9.66 -1.26
C LEU A 64 4.23 9.31 -0.28
N ALA A 65 5.33 8.74 -0.77
CA ALA A 65 6.52 8.46 0.04
C ALA A 65 7.09 9.74 0.68
N GLU A 66 7.25 10.80 -0.11
CA GLU A 66 7.77 12.10 0.38
C GLU A 66 6.83 12.77 1.40
N LYS A 67 5.53 12.46 1.37
CA LYS A 67 4.52 13.04 2.28
C LYS A 67 4.16 12.14 3.46
N HIS A 68 4.69 10.93 3.48
CA HIS A 68 4.39 9.94 4.50
C HIS A 68 4.88 10.38 5.89
N GLN A 69 4.02 10.31 6.89
CA GLN A 69 4.35 10.58 8.28
C GLN A 69 4.95 9.35 8.98
N GLY A 70 6.16 8.97 8.54
CA GLY A 70 6.88 7.80 9.07
C GLY A 70 7.20 7.86 10.57
N SER A 71 7.25 9.07 11.16
CA SER A 71 7.42 9.28 12.60
C SER A 71 6.18 8.96 13.44
N ILE A 72 5.01 8.87 12.80
CA ILE A 72 3.73 8.56 13.43
C ILE A 72 3.32 7.12 13.13
N LEU A 73 3.38 6.73 11.86
CA LEU A 73 3.05 5.39 11.40
C LEU A 73 4.15 4.91 10.47
N LYS A 74 4.77 3.78 10.76
CA LYS A 74 5.71 3.12 9.85
C LYS A 74 5.03 2.81 8.52
N LEU A 75 5.79 2.88 7.43
CA LEU A 75 5.28 2.50 6.12
C LEU A 75 4.86 1.02 6.15
N ARG A 76 3.69 0.72 5.59
CA ARG A 76 3.19 -0.66 5.48
C ARG A 76 2.96 -1.04 4.02
N PHE A 77 2.90 -2.34 3.74
CA PHE A 77 2.51 -2.86 2.44
C PHE A 77 1.51 -4.01 2.57
N VAL A 78 0.74 -4.22 1.52
CA VAL A 78 -0.18 -5.36 1.32
C VAL A 78 0.37 -6.16 0.16
N LEU A 79 0.32 -7.50 0.23
CA LEU A 79 0.91 -8.38 -0.77
C LEU A 79 -0.05 -8.71 -1.94
N ASN A 80 -1.34 -8.79 -1.67
CA ASN A 80 -2.34 -9.17 -2.66
C ASN A 80 -3.61 -8.32 -2.54
N PRO A 81 -3.80 -7.31 -3.41
CA PRO A 81 -2.84 -6.83 -4.42
C PRO A 81 -1.58 -6.21 -3.78
N PHE A 82 -0.47 -6.16 -4.52
CA PHE A 82 0.75 -5.50 -4.02
C PHE A 82 0.54 -3.98 -3.97
N ALA A 83 0.48 -3.44 -2.76
CA ALA A 83 0.13 -2.05 -2.50
C ALA A 83 0.89 -1.51 -1.28
N PHE A 84 1.07 -0.19 -1.22
CA PHE A 84 1.65 0.51 -0.09
C PHE A 84 0.58 1.29 0.66
N LEU A 85 0.69 1.33 1.98
CA LEU A 85 -0.20 2.07 2.86
C LEU A 85 0.55 3.25 3.48
N PHE A 86 0.14 4.46 3.14
CA PHE A 86 0.76 5.70 3.60
C PHE A 86 -0.16 6.43 4.58
N LEU A 87 0.39 6.92 5.68
CA LEU A 87 -0.24 7.98 6.48
C LEU A 87 0.19 9.34 5.96
N LEU A 88 -0.77 10.18 5.57
CA LEU A 88 -0.57 11.60 5.27
C LEU A 88 -1.24 12.46 6.35
N GLU A 89 -0.62 13.58 6.65
CA GLU A 89 -1.18 14.60 7.54
C GLU A 89 -1.77 15.75 6.72
N GLY A 90 -3.09 15.91 6.82
CA GLY A 90 -3.81 17.07 6.32
C GLY A 90 -3.88 18.17 7.37
N LYS A 91 -4.54 19.28 7.00
CA LYS A 91 -4.74 20.41 7.92
C LYS A 91 -5.56 20.00 9.15
N GLU A 92 -6.72 19.38 8.91
CA GLU A 92 -7.71 19.03 9.94
C GLU A 92 -7.87 17.51 10.13
N LEU A 93 -7.34 16.70 9.21
CA LEU A 93 -7.57 15.25 9.17
C LEU A 93 -6.27 14.49 8.94
N PHE A 94 -6.22 13.25 9.42
CA PHE A 94 -5.28 12.26 8.94
C PHE A 94 -5.87 11.52 7.74
N HIS A 95 -5.01 11.07 6.84
CA HIS A 95 -5.40 10.30 5.67
C HIS A 95 -4.57 9.04 5.57
N ILE A 96 -5.23 7.88 5.61
CA ILE A 96 -4.59 6.62 5.26
C ILE A 96 -4.85 6.38 3.77
N VAL A 97 -3.78 6.18 3.01
CA VAL A 97 -3.80 6.05 1.57
C VAL A 97 -3.25 4.69 1.17
N LEU A 98 -4.07 3.84 0.57
CA LEU A 98 -3.62 2.61 -0.09
C LEU A 98 -3.41 2.88 -1.58
N GLU A 99 -2.17 2.71 -2.03
CA GLU A 99 -1.77 2.88 -3.43
C GLU A 99 -1.18 1.58 -3.98
N THR A 100 -1.76 1.08 -5.08
CA THR A 100 -1.29 -0.17 -5.71
C THR A 100 -0.03 0.06 -6.56
N PHE A 101 0.87 -0.92 -6.61
CA PHE A 101 2.17 -0.75 -7.26
C PHE A 101 2.15 -0.95 -8.79
N ASN A 102 1.43 -1.96 -9.28
CA ASN A 102 1.53 -2.45 -10.67
C ASN A 102 0.18 -2.60 -11.40
N THR A 103 -0.94 -2.35 -10.74
CA THR A 103 -2.28 -2.51 -11.32
C THR A 103 -2.90 -1.17 -11.72
N GLU A 104 -3.86 -1.20 -12.64
CA GLU A 104 -4.62 -0.05 -13.16
C GLU A 104 -5.60 0.56 -12.13
N GLU A 105 -5.33 0.33 -10.85
CA GLU A 105 -6.31 0.41 -9.78
C GLU A 105 -6.39 1.80 -9.16
N ALA A 106 -7.51 2.01 -8.47
CA ALA A 106 -7.80 3.25 -7.79
C ALA A 106 -7.01 3.36 -6.47
N THR A 107 -6.58 4.57 -6.15
CA THR A 107 -6.11 4.94 -4.81
C THR A 107 -7.29 4.90 -3.84
N TYR A 108 -7.14 4.23 -2.71
CA TYR A 108 -8.14 4.23 -1.64
C TYR A 108 -7.67 5.15 -0.51
N VAL A 109 -8.58 5.98 -0.01
CA VAL A 109 -8.27 6.98 1.02
C VAL A 109 -9.30 6.91 2.13
N TRP A 110 -8.85 6.58 3.34
CA TRP A 110 -9.63 6.72 4.56
C TRP A 110 -9.31 8.06 5.21
N HIS A 111 -10.35 8.83 5.55
CA HIS A 111 -10.22 10.11 6.23
C HIS A 111 -10.51 9.91 7.71
N LEU A 112 -9.52 10.22 8.54
CA LEU A 112 -9.56 10.02 9.98
C LEU A 112 -9.50 11.37 10.69
N GLU A 113 -10.11 11.44 11.86
CA GLU A 113 -9.89 12.57 12.75
C GLU A 113 -8.40 12.69 13.06
N LYS A 114 -7.90 13.92 13.13
CA LYS A 114 -6.48 14.20 13.40
C LYS A 114 -6.14 14.03 14.89
N ASN A 115 -6.42 12.84 15.41
CA ASN A 115 -6.17 12.44 16.78
C ASN A 115 -5.31 11.17 16.81
N ARG A 116 -4.10 11.28 17.37
CA ARG A 116 -3.15 10.17 17.45
C ARG A 116 -3.62 9.04 18.36
N GLU A 117 -4.44 9.35 19.36
CA GLU A 117 -4.97 8.37 20.31
C GLU A 117 -6.00 7.43 19.65
N LEU A 118 -6.70 7.92 18.63
CA LEU A 118 -7.67 7.14 17.86
C LEU A 118 -7.02 6.35 16.72
N LEU A 119 -5.73 6.56 16.42
CA LEU A 119 -5.06 5.87 15.30
C LEU A 119 -5.06 4.35 15.44
N PRO A 120 -4.79 3.72 16.61
CA PRO A 120 -4.82 2.26 16.74
C PRO A 120 -6.18 1.65 16.42
N GLU A 121 -7.26 2.26 16.90
CA GLU A 121 -8.63 1.83 16.63
C GLU A 121 -8.98 2.00 15.14
N ASN A 122 -8.66 3.17 14.57
CA ASN A 122 -8.87 3.42 13.15
C ASN A 122 -8.07 2.47 12.25
N LEU A 123 -6.85 2.11 12.63
CA LEU A 123 -6.02 1.15 11.89
C LEU A 123 -6.61 -0.26 11.96
N THR A 124 -7.15 -0.67 13.12
CA THR A 124 -7.86 -1.94 13.25
C THR A 124 -9.06 -2.02 12.28
N ALA A 125 -9.85 -0.95 12.19
CA ALA A 125 -10.98 -0.90 11.25
C ALA A 125 -10.51 -0.95 9.77
N ILE A 126 -9.40 -0.28 9.45
CA ILE A 126 -8.81 -0.34 8.10
C ILE A 126 -8.28 -1.75 7.81
N ASP A 127 -7.71 -2.44 8.78
CA ASP A 127 -7.24 -3.82 8.61
C ASP A 127 -8.41 -4.77 8.29
N GLU A 128 -9.60 -4.56 8.88
CA GLU A 128 -10.84 -5.28 8.55
C GLU A 128 -11.35 -4.97 7.13
N ASP A 129 -11.28 -3.71 6.71
CA ASP A 129 -11.61 -3.29 5.34
C ASP A 129 -10.70 -3.95 4.32
N LEU A 130 -9.39 -3.95 4.59
CA LEU A 130 -8.39 -4.59 3.76
C LEU A 130 -8.56 -6.11 3.74
N ALA A 131 -8.93 -6.73 4.87
CA ALA A 131 -9.30 -8.14 4.91
C ALA A 131 -10.55 -8.44 4.06
N THR A 132 -11.53 -7.52 4.04
CA THR A 132 -12.70 -7.62 3.17
C THR A 132 -12.31 -7.54 1.70
N ILE A 133 -11.46 -6.59 1.31
CA ILE A 133 -10.93 -6.46 -0.06
C ILE A 133 -10.19 -7.73 -0.47
N ARG A 134 -9.37 -8.29 0.42
CA ARG A 134 -8.61 -9.53 0.18
C ARG A 134 -9.50 -10.74 0.00
N ASN A 135 -10.44 -10.96 0.94
CA ASN A 135 -11.20 -12.21 1.02
C ASN A 135 -12.44 -12.22 0.12
N LYS A 136 -13.10 -11.07 -0.05
CA LYS A 136 -14.37 -10.94 -0.79
C LYS A 136 -14.21 -10.15 -2.10
N GLY A 137 -13.03 -9.59 -2.34
CA GLY A 137 -12.75 -8.75 -3.48
C GLY A 137 -13.22 -7.30 -3.30
N ARG A 138 -12.69 -6.43 -4.15
CA ARG A 138 -12.94 -4.98 -4.12
C ARG A 138 -14.41 -4.63 -4.30
N GLN A 139 -15.12 -5.33 -5.19
CA GLN A 139 -16.52 -5.02 -5.49
C GLN A 139 -17.40 -5.20 -4.25
N ALA A 140 -17.10 -6.20 -3.42
CA ALA A 140 -17.80 -6.41 -2.15
C ALA A 140 -17.55 -5.26 -1.17
N PHE A 141 -16.30 -4.79 -1.05
CA PHE A 141 -15.97 -3.62 -0.23
C PHE A 141 -16.66 -2.34 -0.73
N LEU A 142 -16.66 -2.12 -2.05
CA LEU A 142 -17.21 -0.91 -2.67
C LEU A 142 -18.74 -0.87 -2.68
N ALA A 143 -19.41 -2.00 -2.44
CA ALA A 143 -20.86 -2.04 -2.29
C ALA A 143 -21.33 -1.38 -0.98
N ALA A 144 -20.46 -1.33 0.04
CA ALA A 144 -20.74 -0.71 1.33
C ALA A 144 -19.46 -0.07 1.92
N PRO A 145 -18.95 1.02 1.30
CA PRO A 145 -17.74 1.67 1.78
C PRO A 145 -17.98 2.38 3.11
N PRO A 146 -16.92 2.59 3.93
CA PRO A 146 -17.04 3.35 5.16
C PRO A 146 -17.42 4.80 4.88
N LYS A 147 -18.03 5.47 5.87
CA LYS A 147 -18.55 6.84 5.72
C LYS A 147 -17.48 7.85 5.29
N ASN A 148 -16.26 7.71 5.82
CA ASN A 148 -15.16 8.65 5.60
C ASN A 148 -14.15 8.07 4.60
N PHE A 149 -14.64 7.64 3.43
CA PHE A 149 -13.85 6.96 2.42
C PHE A 149 -13.94 7.64 1.06
N SER A 150 -12.79 7.76 0.38
CA SER A 150 -12.71 8.21 -1.00
C SER A 150 -11.95 7.20 -1.85
N ARG A 151 -12.39 7.05 -3.11
CA ARG A 151 -11.68 6.27 -4.13
C ARG A 151 -11.32 7.17 -5.29
N TRP A 152 -10.05 7.22 -5.66
CA TRP A 152 -9.56 8.01 -6.79
C TRP A 152 -9.11 7.12 -7.93
N PHE A 153 -9.72 7.28 -9.11
CA PHE A 153 -9.30 6.59 -10.32
C PHE A 153 -8.33 7.44 -11.12
N PHE A 154 -7.23 6.83 -11.53
CA PHE A 154 -6.33 7.41 -12.52
C PHE A 154 -6.53 6.69 -13.86
N SER A 155 -7.48 7.20 -14.66
CA SER A 155 -7.62 6.81 -16.07
C SER A 155 -6.50 7.47 -16.87
N PHE A 156 -5.59 6.68 -17.45
CA PHE A 156 -4.56 7.18 -18.37
C PHE A 156 -5.08 7.38 -19.82
N LEU A 157 -6.40 7.35 -20.06
CA LEU A 157 -6.97 7.56 -21.40
C LEU A 157 -7.10 9.04 -21.80
N PHE A 158 -6.08 9.85 -21.55
CA PHE A 158 -5.92 11.15 -22.20
C PHE A 158 -4.47 11.38 -22.61
N GLN A 159 -3.94 10.47 -23.44
CA GLN A 159 -2.94 10.82 -24.46
C GLN A 159 -3.33 10.16 -25.78
N THR A 160 -4.43 10.60 -26.36
CA THR A 160 -4.54 10.65 -27.82
C THR A 160 -4.56 12.13 -28.19
N ASN A 161 -3.53 12.53 -28.93
CA ASN A 161 -3.20 13.90 -29.35
C ASN A 161 -4.37 14.75 -29.83
N PRO A 162 -4.27 16.08 -29.67
CA PRO A 162 -4.77 17.02 -30.66
C PRO A 162 -3.70 18.05 -31.09
N PRO A 163 -3.84 18.69 -32.26
CA PRO A 163 -4.24 18.20 -33.58
C PRO A 163 -3.05 17.80 -34.45
#